data_AF-A0A934DL05-F1
#
_entry.id   AF-A0A934DL05-F1
#
_cell.length_a   1.000
_cell.length_b   1.000
_cell.length_c   1.000
_cell.angle_alpha   90.00
_cell.angle_beta   90.00
_cell.angle_gamma   90.00
#
_symmetry.space_group_name_H-M   'P 1'
#
loop_
_entity.id
_entity.type
_entity.pdbx_description
1 polymer ?
#
loop_
_entity_poly.entity_id
_entity_poly.type
_entity_poly.pdbx_seq_one_letter_code
_entity_poly.pdbx_strand_id
1 'polypeptide(L)' 'MTTGAFTTWSDLARTMQDDLASGNWRTVHSYSVGGPAPCTLQYRSLPEFMALLAMVEARAAQESAPDFNGQLMVVTRGGF' A
#
# COMPACT_ATOMS: atom_id res chain seq x y z
N MET A 1 9.19 18.37 0.88
CA MET A 1 8.98 17.74 -0.44
C MET A 1 7.68 16.97 -0.32
N THR A 2 6.66 17.37 -1.07
CA THR A 2 5.33 16.74 -1.01
C THR A 2 5.43 15.43 -1.77
N THR A 3 5.44 14.29 -1.08
CA THR A 3 5.30 12.98 -1.70
C THR A 3 3.99 13.01 -2.48
N GLY A 4 4.07 13.10 -3.81
CA GLY A 4 2.91 13.19 -4.69
C GLY A 4 1.98 12.01 -4.44
N ALA A 5 0.67 12.21 -4.58
CA ALA A 5 -0.28 11.12 -4.43
C ALA A 5 0.01 10.06 -5.51
N PHE A 6 0.53 8.90 -5.13
CA PHE A 6 0.81 7.79 -6.04
C PHE A 6 -0.50 7.33 -6.66
N THR A 7 -0.55 7.05 -7.96
CA THR A 7 -1.81 6.66 -8.63
C THR A 7 -2.04 5.15 -8.66
N THR A 8 -1.01 4.36 -8.35
CA THR A 8 -1.01 2.89 -8.38
C THR A 8 -0.26 2.33 -7.17
N TRP A 9 -0.69 1.16 -6.69
CA TRP A 9 -0.02 0.47 -5.59
C TRP A 9 1.38 0.01 -5.97
N SER A 10 1.58 -0.34 -7.24
CA SER A 10 2.87 -0.79 -7.78
C SER A 10 3.95 0.30 -7.71
N ASP A 11 3.60 1.55 -8.03
CA ASP A 11 4.53 2.69 -7.99
C ASP A 11 4.86 3.08 -6.55
N LEU A 12 3.87 3.04 -5.64
CA LEU A 12 4.08 3.22 -4.21
C LEU A 12 5.01 2.14 -3.64
N ALA A 13 4.80 0.86 -3.97
CA ALA A 13 5.64 -0.24 -3.50
C ALA A 13 7.11 -0.01 -3.85
N ARG A 14 7.35 0.38 -5.11
CA ARG A 14 8.69 0.64 -5.63
C ARG A 14 9.36 1.82 -4.93
N THR A 15 8.60 2.89 -4.68
CA THR A 15 9.11 4.05 -3.94
C THR A 15 9.43 3.71 -2.49
N MET A 16 8.56 2.97 -1.80
CA MET A 16 8.85 2.52 -0.43
C MET A 16 10.08 1.61 -0.37
N GLN A 17 10.31 0.75 -1.37
CA GLN A 17 11.55 -0.05 -1.44
C GLN A 17 12.80 0.81 -1.65
N ASP A 18 12.71 1.84 -2.50
CA ASP A 18 13.80 2.80 -2.70
C ASP A 18 14.09 3.61 -1.42
N ASP A 19 13.05 4.11 -0.74
CA ASP A 19 13.17 4.81 0.54
C ASP A 19 13.76 3.92 1.63
N LEU A 20 13.48 2.61 1.61
CA LEU A 20 14.09 1.63 2.50
C LEU A 20 15.59 1.49 2.22
N ALA A 21 15.96 1.29 0.95
CA ALA A 21 17.35 1.10 0.52
C ALA A 21 18.21 2.36 0.72
N SER A 22 17.64 3.53 0.46
CA SER A 22 18.26 4.84 0.63
C SER A 22 18.26 5.32 2.09
N GLY A 23 17.52 4.65 3.00
CA GLY A 23 17.37 5.07 4.40
C GLY A 23 16.48 6.30 4.60
N ASN A 24 15.81 6.73 3.54
CA ASN A 24 14.98 7.93 3.48
C ASN A 24 13.58 7.72 4.10
N TRP A 25 13.22 6.45 4.37
CA TRP A 25 12.08 6.07 5.22
C TRP A 25 12.09 6.72 6.62
N ARG A 26 13.25 7.20 7.09
CA ARG A 26 13.38 7.93 8.37
C ARG A 26 12.91 9.38 8.27
N THR A 27 12.85 9.93 7.07
CA THR A 27 12.46 11.32 6.78
C THR A 27 11.02 11.36 6.29
N VAL A 28 10.63 10.37 5.49
CA VAL A 28 9.24 10.16 5.11
C VAL A 28 8.52 9.50 6.28
N HIS A 29 7.30 9.92 6.60
CA HIS A 29 6.49 9.33 7.68
C HIS A 29 5.07 8.98 7.21
N SER A 30 4.75 9.41 6.00
CA SER A 30 3.43 9.30 5.40
C SER A 30 3.56 9.14 3.89
N TYR A 31 2.75 8.23 3.36
CA TYR A 31 2.55 8.05 1.93
C TYR A 31 1.07 8.18 1.63
N SER A 32 0.75 8.84 0.53
CA SER A 32 -0.63 8.97 0.04
C SER A 32 -0.72 8.26 -1.30
N VAL A 33 -1.61 7.29 -1.41
CA VAL A 33 -1.93 6.65 -2.69
C VAL A 33 -3.34 7.08 -3.10
N GLY A 34 -3.41 7.79 -4.22
CA GLY A 34 -4.61 8.08 -4.97
C GLY A 34 -5.01 6.90 -5.86
N GLY A 35 -6.31 6.74 -6.07
CA GLY A 35 -6.90 5.63 -6.79
C GLY A 35 -8.41 5.57 -6.53
N PRO A 36 -9.10 4.48 -6.89
CA PRO A 36 -10.54 4.32 -6.63
C PRO A 36 -10.88 4.33 -5.13
N ALA A 37 -9.90 4.03 -4.26
CA ALA A 37 -10.00 4.20 -2.82
C ALA A 37 -8.73 4.91 -2.30
N PRO A 38 -8.74 6.25 -2.16
CA PRO A 38 -7.58 7.00 -1.68
C PRO A 38 -7.23 6.57 -0.26
N CYS A 39 -5.95 6.31 -0.01
CA CYS A 39 -5.48 5.83 1.28
C CYS A 39 -4.21 6.57 1.70
N THR A 40 -4.17 7.05 2.95
CA THR A 40 -2.98 7.62 3.55
C THR A 40 -2.38 6.61 4.52
N LEU A 41 -1.18 6.14 4.23
CA LEU A 41 -0.42 5.22 5.07
C LEU A 41 0.56 6.04 5.90
N GLN A 42 0.46 5.92 7.22
CA GLN A 42 1.37 6.56 8.17
C GLN A 42 2.06 5.50 9.02
N TYR A 43 3.33 5.73 9.34
CA TYR A 43 4.13 4.87 10.20
C TYR A 43 5.03 5.72 11.09
N ARG A 44 5.42 5.17 12.24
CA ARG A 44 6.34 5.86 13.16
C ARG A 44 7.64 5.10 13.39
N SER A 45 7.69 3.83 13.01
CA SER A 45 8.81 2.94 13.30
C SER A 45 9.15 2.05 12.10
N LEU A 46 10.40 1.58 12.02
CA LEU A 46 10.85 0.62 11.01
C LEU A 46 9.96 -0.64 10.89
N PRO A 47 9.56 -1.32 11.99
CA PRO A 47 8.67 -2.48 11.87
C PRO A 47 7.30 -2.14 11.27
N GLU A 48 6.75 -0.96 11.59
CA GLU A 48 5.50 -0.50 10.96
C GLU A 48 5.70 -0.21 9.48
N PHE A 49 6.83 0.40 9.12
CA PHE A 49 7.17 0.65 7.73
C PHE A 49 7.27 -0.66 6.92
N MET A 50 7.94 -1.69 7.46
CA MET A 50 8.04 -2.99 6.81
C MET A 50 6.67 -3.68 6.69
N ALA A 51 5.80 -3.56 7.70
CA ALA A 51 4.44 -4.08 7.63
C ALA A 51 3.61 -3.37 6.56
N LEU A 52 3.75 -2.04 6.43
CA LEU A 52 3.11 -1.28 5.37
C LEU A 52 3.65 -1.66 4.00
N LEU A 53 4.96 -1.83 3.84
CA LEU A 53 5.57 -2.26 2.59
C LEU A 53 4.99 -3.61 2.14
N ALA A 54 4.94 -4.61 3.02
CA ALA A 54 4.35 -5.91 2.71
C ALA A 54 2.86 -5.82 2.31
N MET A 55 2.09 -4.94 2.97
CA MET A 55 0.68 -4.69 2.64
C MET A 55 0.54 -4.02 1.25
N VAL A 56 1.40 -3.05 0.94
CA VAL A 56 1.41 -2.35 -0.34
C VAL A 56 1.81 -3.30 -1.46
N GLU A 57 2.82 -4.16 -1.24
CA GLU A 57 3.21 -5.20 -2.20
C GLU A 57 2.08 -6.21 -2.46
N ALA A 58 1.35 -6.62 -1.42
CA ALA A 58 0.19 -7.49 -1.58
C ALA A 58 -0.95 -6.82 -2.38
N ARG A 59 -1.15 -5.50 -2.21
CA ARG A 59 -2.12 -4.74 -3.01
C ARG A 59 -1.64 -4.51 -4.44
N ALA A 60 -0.36 -4.25 -4.65
CA ALA A 60 0.24 -4.15 -5.98
C ALA A 60 0.12 -5.47 -6.75
N ALA A 61 0.32 -6.61 -6.09
CA ALA A 61 0.09 -7.93 -6.67
C ALA A 61 -1.38 -8.15 -7.06
N GLN A 62 -2.33 -7.68 -6.23
CA GLN A 62 -3.76 -7.70 -6.56
C GLN A 62 -4.13 -6.74 -7.70
N GLU A 63 -3.48 -5.58 -7.79
CA GLU A 63 -3.66 -4.61 -8.88
C GLU A 63 -3.15 -5.15 -10.23
N SER A 64 -2.03 -5.89 -10.21
CA SER A 64 -1.50 -6.59 -11.39
C SER A 64 -2.26 -7.87 -11.75
N ALA A 65 -3.04 -8.44 -10.83
CA ALA A 65 -3.85 -9.61 -11.13
C ALA A 65 -5.09 -9.17 -11.94
N PRO A 66 -5.24 -9.60 -13.22
CA PRO A 66 -6.39 -9.22 -14.04
C PRO A 66 -7.71 -9.89 -13.62
N ASP A 67 -7.78 -10.48 -12.43
CA ASP A 67 -8.96 -11.22 -11.97
C ASP A 67 -9.33 -10.86 -10.53
N PHE A 68 -10.19 -9.86 -10.42
CA PHE A 68 -11.17 -9.83 -9.34
C PHE A 68 -12.56 -9.60 -9.94
N ASN A 69 -12.92 -10.43 -10.93
CA ASN A 69 -14.28 -10.46 -11.50
C ASN A 69 -15.11 -11.63 -10.93
N GLY A 70 -14.81 -12.11 -9.73
CA GLY A 70 -15.45 -13.37 -9.28
C GLY A 70 -15.86 -13.45 -7.82
N GLN A 71 -15.03 -13.01 -6.87
CA GLN A 71 -15.30 -13.35 -5.47
C GLN A 71 -15.00 -12.19 -4.54
N LEU A 72 -15.86 -11.18 -4.63
CA LEU A 72 -16.35 -10.51 -3.44
C LEU A 72 -17.03 -11.61 -2.58
N MET A 73 -16.24 -12.43 -1.88
CA MET A 73 -16.69 -13.03 -0.63
C MET A 73 -16.86 -11.85 0.32
N VAL A 74 -17.99 -11.16 0.15
CA VAL A 74 -18.70 -10.58 1.27
C VAL A 74 -18.78 -11.73 2.28
N VAL A 75 -17.99 -11.64 3.34
CA VAL A 75 -18.23 -12.43 4.54
C VAL A 75 -19.51 -11.84 5.11
N THR A 76 -20.64 -12.16 4.48
CA THR A 76 -21.94 -12.06 5.10
C THR A 76 -21.89 -13.10 6.20
N ARG A 77 -21.45 -12.68 7.39
CA ARG A 77 -21.63 -13.45 8.61
C ARG A 77 -23.13 -13.50 8.88
N GLY A 78 -23.81 -14.38 8.16
CA GLY A 78 -25.19 -14.76 8.34
C GLY A 78 -25.26 -16.23 8.68
N GLY A 79 -25.67 -16.52 9.92
CA GLY A 79 -26.33 -17.77 10.32
C GLY A 79 -25.44 -18.95 10.71
N PHE A 80 -25.31 -19.17 12.02
CA PHE A 80 -25.76 -20.40 12.69
C PHE A 80 -26.35 -20.00 14.05
#